data_AF-A0AAN8FFK5-F1
#
_entry.id   AF-A0AAN8FFK5-F1
#
_cell.length_a   1.000
_cell.length_b   1.000
_cell.length_c   1.000
_cell.angle_alpha   90.00
_cell.angle_beta   90.00
_cell.angle_gamma   90.00
#
_symmetry.space_group_name_H-M   'P 1'
#
loop_
_entity.id
_entity.type
_entity.pdbx_description
1 polymer ?
#
loop_
_entity_poly.entity_id
_entity_poly.type
_entity_poly.pdbx_seq_one_letter_code
_entity_poly.pdbx_strand_id
1 'polypeptide(L)'
;MRQMRKFVAEPKNSQVSCDVCTMMVDGINLMIQQNKTDNEIADFLINLCDTINLEQPHVCKHIVRAFTYEVVFVLEKALFTPNEFCGAFIKNCGVSEFPFHVMWNISIPGGKPPVKPWPTIPENKPTYKFLHLSDIHIDRQYAVGSEAYCQLDDSLGTYAMCCRNYVDDVSVSRTKTKPIVVPSGPWGMPYACDIPFQTFEASLSHISKAHKDLDYIIITGDFEAHDSWDYSEDLTRDNIHNVTALLLEYFPKTPVYVSIGNHEGVPQD
;
A
#
# COMPACT_ATOMS: atom_id res chain seq x y z
N MET A 1 -14.75 8.55 -23.56
CA MET A 1 -13.71 7.76 -22.85
C MET A 1 -12.87 8.63 -21.91
N ARG A 2 -12.15 9.67 -22.37
CA ARG A 2 -11.38 10.63 -21.52
C ARG A 2 -12.20 11.37 -20.44
N GLN A 3 -13.50 11.57 -20.67
CA GLN A 3 -14.44 12.11 -19.67
C GLN A 3 -14.83 11.08 -18.61
N MET A 4 -14.90 9.79 -18.92
CA MET A 4 -15.39 8.78 -17.97
C MET A 4 -14.42 8.54 -16.81
N ARG A 5 -13.10 8.66 -17.00
CA ARG A 5 -12.11 8.43 -15.93
C ARG A 5 -12.04 9.55 -14.90
N LYS A 6 -11.95 10.81 -15.35
CA LYS A 6 -12.11 12.00 -14.48
C LYS A 6 -13.47 12.01 -13.81
N PHE A 7 -14.48 11.47 -14.49
CA PHE A 7 -15.78 11.26 -13.90
C PHE A 7 -15.68 10.21 -12.78
N VAL A 8 -15.31 8.96 -13.05
CA VAL A 8 -15.21 7.84 -12.08
C VAL A 8 -14.37 8.14 -10.83
N ALA A 9 -13.26 8.87 -10.95
CA ALA A 9 -12.39 9.20 -9.80
C ALA A 9 -12.90 10.40 -8.97
N GLU A 10 -13.87 11.18 -9.47
CA GLU A 10 -14.47 12.27 -8.69
C GLU A 10 -15.49 11.70 -7.68
N PRO A 11 -15.45 12.13 -6.41
CA PRO A 11 -16.42 11.73 -5.38
C PRO A 11 -17.89 11.98 -5.75
N LYS A 12 -18.14 12.83 -6.77
CA LYS A 12 -19.48 13.18 -7.28
C LYS A 12 -20.06 12.15 -8.26
N ASN A 13 -19.29 11.16 -8.71
CA ASN A 13 -19.64 10.26 -9.80
C ASN A 13 -19.62 8.78 -9.41
N SER A 14 -19.89 8.51 -8.14
CA SER A 14 -20.07 7.18 -7.55
C SER A 14 -20.85 6.19 -8.42
N GLN A 15 -21.81 6.62 -9.22
CA GLN A 15 -22.61 5.73 -10.08
C GLN A 15 -21.78 5.05 -11.16
N VAL A 16 -20.88 5.75 -11.86
CA VAL A 16 -20.11 5.11 -12.96
C VAL A 16 -19.03 4.21 -12.39
N SER A 17 -18.41 4.60 -11.27
CA SER A 17 -17.49 3.73 -10.53
C SER A 17 -18.21 2.46 -10.08
N CYS A 18 -19.45 2.60 -9.62
CA CYS A 18 -20.30 1.48 -9.25
C CYS A 18 -20.57 0.55 -10.43
N ASP A 19 -21.03 1.10 -11.57
CA ASP A 19 -21.34 0.31 -12.76
C ASP A 19 -20.12 -0.47 -13.27
N VAL A 20 -18.93 0.15 -13.26
CA VAL A 20 -17.66 -0.49 -13.62
C VAL A 20 -17.31 -1.61 -12.64
N CYS A 21 -17.41 -1.36 -11.33
CA CYS A 21 -17.14 -2.38 -10.32
C CYS A 21 -18.09 -3.57 -10.47
N THR A 22 -19.39 -3.33 -10.56
CA THR A 22 -20.40 -4.39 -10.69
C THR A 22 -20.16 -5.20 -11.96
N MET A 23 -19.87 -4.55 -13.09
CA MET A 23 -19.52 -5.23 -14.35
C MET A 23 -18.27 -6.11 -14.20
N MET A 24 -17.25 -5.63 -13.49
CA MET A 24 -16.03 -6.40 -13.23
C MET A 24 -16.33 -7.63 -12.38
N VAL A 25 -17.03 -7.47 -11.26
CA VAL A 25 -17.32 -8.58 -10.34
C VAL A 25 -18.26 -9.60 -10.99
N ASP A 26 -19.29 -9.16 -11.72
CA ASP A 26 -20.17 -10.05 -12.49
C ASP A 26 -19.41 -10.82 -13.57
N GLY A 27 -18.49 -10.13 -14.26
CA GLY A 27 -17.62 -10.74 -15.27
C GLY A 27 -16.75 -11.84 -14.68
N ILE A 28 -16.08 -11.57 -13.55
CA ILE A 28 -15.24 -12.57 -12.87
C ILE A 28 -16.11 -13.74 -12.39
N ASN A 29 -17.25 -13.49 -11.76
CA ASN A 29 -18.16 -14.54 -11.29
C ASN A 29 -18.64 -15.45 -12.43
N LEU A 30 -18.98 -14.88 -13.59
CA LEU A 30 -19.36 -15.66 -14.76
C LEU A 30 -18.19 -16.53 -15.26
N MET A 31 -16.96 -16.01 -15.25
CA MET A 31 -15.77 -16.76 -15.66
C MET A 31 -15.46 -17.90 -14.69
N ILE A 32 -15.57 -17.66 -13.38
CA ILE A 32 -15.45 -18.70 -12.34
C ILE A 32 -16.49 -19.81 -12.56
N GLN A 33 -17.76 -19.46 -12.80
CA GLN A 33 -18.83 -20.44 -13.09
C GLN A 33 -18.57 -21.25 -14.36
N GLN A 34 -17.83 -20.69 -15.32
CA GLN A 34 -17.41 -21.36 -16.55
C GLN A 34 -16.14 -22.20 -16.38
N ASN A 35 -15.61 -22.34 -15.16
CA ASN A 35 -14.33 -23.00 -14.83
C ASN A 35 -13.16 -22.42 -15.64
N LYS A 36 -13.15 -21.11 -15.85
CA LYS A 36 -12.00 -20.41 -16.43
C LYS A 36 -10.81 -20.44 -15.48
N THR A 37 -9.62 -20.51 -16.05
CA THR A 37 -8.37 -20.45 -15.27
C THR A 37 -8.09 -19.03 -14.77
N ASP A 38 -7.34 -18.91 -13.68
CA ASP A 38 -6.91 -17.61 -13.14
C ASP A 38 -6.19 -16.77 -14.20
N ASN A 39 -5.40 -17.40 -15.09
CA ASN A 39 -4.74 -16.70 -16.19
C ASN A 39 -5.75 -16.12 -17.20
N GLU A 40 -6.82 -16.85 -17.55
CA GLU A 40 -7.86 -16.33 -18.44
C GLU A 40 -8.60 -15.15 -17.78
N ILE A 41 -8.87 -15.23 -16.47
CA ILE A 41 -9.50 -14.15 -15.71
C ILE A 41 -8.57 -12.93 -15.63
N ALA A 42 -7.29 -13.13 -15.34
CA ALA A 42 -6.29 -12.08 -15.33
C ALA A 42 -6.19 -11.38 -16.70
N ASP A 43 -6.10 -12.14 -17.79
CA ASP A 43 -6.03 -11.56 -19.14
C ASP A 43 -7.30 -10.77 -19.50
N PHE A 44 -8.48 -11.22 -19.07
CA PHE A 44 -9.73 -10.45 -19.20
C PHE A 44 -9.65 -9.13 -18.43
N LEU A 45 -9.21 -9.15 -17.17
CA LEU A 45 -9.10 -7.96 -16.31
C LEU A 45 -8.05 -6.97 -16.82
N ILE A 46 -6.90 -7.46 -17.30
CA ILE A 46 -5.86 -6.63 -17.92
C ILE A 46 -6.42 -5.92 -19.15
N ASN A 47 -7.04 -6.67 -20.07
CA ASN A 47 -7.65 -6.09 -21.27
C ASN A 47 -8.73 -5.05 -20.93
N LEU A 48 -9.53 -5.31 -19.90
CA LEU A 48 -10.53 -4.37 -19.43
C LEU A 48 -9.90 -3.09 -18.86
N CYS A 49 -8.89 -3.23 -17.99
CA CYS A 49 -8.11 -2.13 -17.40
C CYS A 49 -7.52 -1.23 -18.50
N ASP A 50 -6.92 -1.82 -19.51
CA ASP A 50 -6.35 -1.13 -20.67
C ASP A 50 -7.43 -0.46 -21.54
N THR A 51 -8.55 -1.16 -21.79
CA THR A 51 -9.65 -0.68 -22.67
C THR A 51 -10.34 0.55 -22.09
N ILE A 52 -10.65 0.54 -20.79
CA ILE A 52 -11.26 1.69 -20.11
C ILE A 52 -10.22 2.73 -19.70
N ASN A 53 -8.94 2.42 -19.92
CA ASN A 53 -7.79 3.24 -19.60
C ASN A 53 -7.80 3.62 -18.11
N LEU A 54 -7.98 2.62 -17.24
CA LEU A 54 -8.12 2.78 -15.80
C LEU A 54 -6.79 3.18 -15.16
N GLU A 55 -5.70 2.57 -15.62
CA GLU A 55 -4.32 2.78 -15.16
C GLU A 55 -3.32 2.63 -16.31
N GLN A 56 -2.03 2.83 -16.02
CA GLN A 56 -0.97 2.57 -17.00
C GLN A 56 -0.91 1.07 -17.34
N PRO A 57 -0.65 0.68 -18.60
CA PRO A 57 -0.63 -0.73 -19.00
C PRO A 57 0.31 -1.61 -18.18
N HIS A 58 1.48 -1.09 -17.79
CA HIS A 58 2.41 -1.80 -16.91
C HIS A 58 1.79 -2.04 -15.52
N VAL A 59 1.17 -1.03 -14.92
CA VAL A 59 0.50 -1.15 -13.62
C VAL A 59 -0.68 -2.10 -13.72
N CYS A 60 -1.59 -1.90 -14.69
CA CYS A 60 -2.72 -2.80 -14.98
C CYS A 60 -2.27 -4.26 -15.06
N LYS A 61 -1.22 -4.54 -15.85
CA LYS A 61 -0.70 -5.90 -16.03
C LYS A 61 -0.22 -6.52 -14.73
N HIS A 62 0.63 -5.82 -13.98
CA HIS A 62 1.28 -6.44 -12.83
C HIS A 62 0.38 -6.45 -11.59
N ILE A 63 -0.42 -5.40 -11.35
CA ILE A 63 -1.39 -5.38 -10.25
C ILE A 63 -2.44 -6.49 -10.42
N VAL A 64 -2.98 -6.67 -11.64
CA VAL A 64 -3.97 -7.72 -11.88
C VAL A 64 -3.34 -9.09 -11.66
N ARG A 65 -2.13 -9.33 -12.19
CA ARG A 65 -1.46 -10.62 -12.01
C ARG A 65 -1.12 -10.93 -10.55
N ALA A 66 -0.76 -9.91 -9.78
CA ALA A 66 -0.50 -10.02 -8.36
C ALA A 66 -1.76 -10.44 -7.56
N PHE A 67 -2.91 -9.85 -7.88
CA PHE A 67 -4.12 -10.01 -7.08
C PHE A 67 -5.10 -11.07 -7.59
N THR A 68 -5.02 -11.49 -8.86
CA THR A 68 -6.07 -12.34 -9.47
C THR A 68 -6.29 -13.63 -8.67
N TYR A 69 -5.22 -14.29 -8.22
CA TYR A 69 -5.34 -15.53 -7.45
C TYR A 69 -6.14 -15.33 -6.15
N GLU A 70 -5.78 -14.32 -5.36
CA GLU A 70 -6.46 -14.02 -4.10
C GLU A 70 -7.90 -13.55 -4.32
N VAL A 71 -8.14 -12.72 -5.35
CA VAL A 71 -9.48 -12.27 -5.71
C VAL A 71 -10.38 -13.44 -6.12
N VAL A 72 -9.87 -14.35 -6.96
CA VAL A 72 -10.61 -15.56 -7.37
C VAL A 72 -10.88 -16.45 -6.16
N PHE A 73 -9.86 -16.71 -5.32
CA PHE A 73 -10.04 -17.49 -4.09
C PHE A 73 -11.11 -16.91 -3.18
N VAL A 74 -11.08 -15.60 -2.94
CA VAL A 74 -12.06 -14.91 -2.10
C VAL A 74 -13.47 -14.97 -2.72
N LEU A 75 -13.61 -14.73 -4.03
CA LEU A 75 -14.90 -14.83 -4.73
C LEU A 75 -15.48 -16.25 -4.74
N GLU A 76 -14.63 -17.28 -4.77
CA GLU A 76 -15.07 -18.68 -4.69
C GLU A 76 -15.51 -19.12 -3.29
N LYS A 77 -14.89 -18.57 -2.24
CA LYS A 77 -15.04 -19.06 -0.87
C LYS A 77 -15.95 -18.19 0.00
N ALA A 78 -16.00 -16.90 -0.23
CA ALA A 78 -16.78 -15.99 0.59
C ALA A 78 -18.17 -15.75 0.00
N LEU A 79 -19.14 -15.59 0.90
CA LEU A 79 -20.54 -15.33 0.55
C LEU A 79 -20.75 -13.83 0.44
N PHE A 80 -20.40 -13.23 -0.70
CA PHE A 80 -20.78 -11.85 -0.99
C PHE A 80 -21.25 -11.68 -2.43
N THR A 81 -22.22 -10.81 -2.61
CA THR A 81 -22.75 -10.40 -3.91
C THR A 81 -21.90 -9.27 -4.50
N PRO A 82 -21.93 -9.06 -5.84
CA PRO A 82 -21.34 -7.89 -6.47
C PRO A 82 -21.74 -6.57 -5.81
N ASN A 83 -23.01 -6.45 -5.38
CA ASN A 83 -23.52 -5.27 -4.67
C ASN A 83 -22.93 -5.10 -3.26
N GLU A 84 -22.61 -6.18 -2.56
CA GLU A 84 -21.95 -6.13 -1.26
C GLU A 84 -20.46 -5.78 -1.40
N PHE A 85 -19.79 -6.38 -2.39
CA PHE A 85 -18.40 -6.09 -2.70
C PHE A 85 -18.21 -4.63 -3.13
N CYS A 86 -18.91 -4.20 -4.18
CA CYS A 86 -18.77 -2.84 -4.69
C CYS A 86 -19.27 -1.79 -3.69
N GLY A 87 -20.27 -2.13 -2.88
CA GLY A 87 -20.79 -1.26 -1.81
C GLY A 87 -19.81 -1.05 -0.66
N ALA A 88 -18.83 -1.95 -0.48
CA ALA A 88 -17.80 -1.80 0.55
C ALA A 88 -16.81 -0.68 0.21
N PHE A 89 -16.51 -0.51 -1.08
CA PHE A 89 -15.47 0.41 -1.56
C PHE A 89 -16.04 1.69 -2.21
N ILE A 90 -17.26 1.64 -2.73
CA ILE A 90 -17.86 2.73 -3.49
C ILE A 90 -19.13 3.22 -2.79
N LYS A 91 -19.09 4.49 -2.35
CA LYS A 91 -20.23 5.14 -1.71
C LYS A 91 -21.48 5.05 -2.60
N ASN A 92 -22.61 4.63 -2.02
CA ASN A 92 -23.89 4.43 -2.71
C ASN A 92 -23.91 3.32 -3.79
N CYS A 93 -22.96 2.38 -3.80
CA CYS A 93 -22.93 1.28 -4.76
C CYS A 93 -23.46 -0.05 -4.19
N GLY A 94 -24.77 -0.12 -3.93
CA GLY A 94 -25.37 -1.32 -3.33
C GLY A 94 -25.37 -1.28 -1.80
N VAL A 95 -25.50 -2.45 -1.18
CA VAL A 95 -25.60 -2.62 0.27
C VAL A 95 -24.46 -3.53 0.67
N SER A 96 -23.44 -2.97 1.30
CA SER A 96 -22.40 -3.77 1.95
C SER A 96 -22.81 -4.00 3.40
N GLU A 97 -22.54 -5.19 3.92
CA GLU A 97 -22.46 -5.39 5.37
C GLU A 97 -21.36 -4.49 5.90
N PHE A 98 -21.73 -3.26 6.28
CA PHE A 98 -20.78 -2.38 6.91
C PHE A 98 -20.30 -3.09 8.18
N PRO A 99 -18.98 -3.21 8.43
CA PRO A 99 -18.49 -3.93 9.60
C PRO A 99 -18.99 -3.35 10.93
N PHE A 100 -19.50 -2.11 10.94
CA PHE A 100 -20.21 -1.51 12.08
C PHE A 100 -21.65 -1.99 12.29
N HIS A 101 -22.25 -2.67 11.31
CA HIS A 101 -23.60 -3.25 11.38
C HIS A 101 -23.57 -4.74 11.76
N VAL A 102 -22.48 -5.45 11.46
CA VAL A 102 -22.27 -6.85 11.86
C VAL A 102 -21.42 -6.89 13.12
N MET A 103 -22.08 -6.61 14.24
CA MET A 103 -21.43 -6.66 15.55
C MET A 103 -21.34 -8.11 16.04
N TRP A 104 -20.12 -8.55 16.33
CA TRP A 104 -19.86 -9.82 17.00
C TRP A 104 -19.43 -9.55 18.45
N ASN A 105 -19.84 -10.45 19.36
CA ASN A 105 -19.60 -10.27 20.78
C ASN A 105 -18.33 -10.99 21.22
N ILE A 106 -17.46 -10.28 21.94
CA ILE A 106 -16.38 -10.89 22.72
C ILE A 106 -16.89 -11.09 24.15
N SER A 107 -16.89 -12.34 24.62
CA SER A 107 -17.23 -12.63 26.01
C SER A 107 -16.10 -12.19 26.93
N ILE A 108 -16.30 -11.10 27.67
CA ILE A 108 -15.35 -10.63 28.68
C ILE A 108 -15.54 -11.44 29.97
N PRO A 109 -14.49 -12.09 30.50
CA PRO A 109 -14.56 -12.76 31.79
C PRO A 109 -15.02 -11.80 32.91
N GLY A 110 -15.78 -12.34 33.87
CA GLY A 110 -16.20 -11.58 35.06
C GLY A 110 -15.04 -11.24 36.01
N GLY A 111 -15.36 -10.60 37.14
CA GLY A 111 -14.36 -10.28 38.17
C GLY A 111 -13.57 -9.00 37.90
N LYS A 112 -14.17 -8.03 37.19
CA LYS A 112 -13.57 -6.70 36.96
C LYS A 112 -13.20 -6.06 38.30
N PRO A 113 -11.92 -5.74 38.56
CA PRO A 113 -11.51 -5.09 39.80
C PRO A 113 -12.08 -3.66 39.89
N PRO A 114 -12.20 -3.08 41.10
CA PRO A 114 -12.59 -1.69 41.27
C PRO A 114 -11.70 -0.75 40.45
N VAL A 115 -12.31 0.21 39.74
CA VAL A 115 -11.58 1.20 38.95
C VAL A 115 -10.76 2.06 39.91
N LYS A 116 -9.43 2.09 39.71
CA LYS A 116 -8.52 2.96 40.44
C LYS A 116 -8.12 4.13 39.54
N PRO A 117 -8.07 5.37 40.07
CA PRO A 117 -7.54 6.49 39.31
C PRO A 117 -6.06 6.25 38.97
N TRP A 118 -5.59 6.85 37.88
CA TRP A 118 -4.17 6.84 37.54
C TRP A 118 -3.36 7.46 38.69
N PRO A 119 -2.26 6.82 39.12
CA PRO A 119 -1.44 7.36 40.19
C PRO A 119 -0.77 8.66 39.74
N THR A 120 -0.65 9.62 40.65
CA THR A 120 0.21 10.79 40.43
C THR A 120 1.67 10.35 40.46
N ILE A 121 2.42 10.65 39.40
CA ILE A 121 3.83 10.28 39.30
C ILE A 121 4.67 11.39 39.97
N PRO A 122 5.47 11.09 41.00
CA PRO A 122 6.38 12.07 41.60
C PRO A 122 7.44 12.55 40.58
N GLU A 123 7.83 13.82 40.64
CA GLU A 123 8.74 14.48 39.67
C GLU A 123 10.13 13.82 39.52
N ASN A 124 10.55 12.96 40.45
CA ASN A 124 11.89 12.35 40.49
C ASN A 124 11.90 10.84 40.24
N LYS A 125 10.92 10.31 39.51
CA LYS A 125 10.90 8.89 39.14
C LYS A 125 11.74 8.63 37.89
N PRO A 126 12.43 7.48 37.79
CA PRO A 126 13.05 7.06 36.54
C PRO A 126 12.02 7.02 35.41
N THR A 127 12.38 7.54 34.25
CA THR A 127 11.57 7.53 33.04
C THR A 127 12.19 6.58 32.03
N TYR A 128 11.34 5.89 31.28
CA TYR A 128 11.80 5.18 30.08
C TYR A 128 11.90 6.17 28.92
N LYS A 129 12.93 6.00 28.09
CA LYS A 129 13.08 6.67 26.82
C LYS A 129 13.07 5.63 25.71
N PHE A 130 12.15 5.77 24.78
CA PHE A 130 12.03 4.86 23.65
C PHE A 130 12.00 5.62 22.33
N LEU A 131 12.43 4.94 21.27
CA LEU A 131 12.27 5.39 19.90
C LEU A 131 11.01 4.75 19.33
N HIS A 132 10.18 5.54 18.64
CA HIS A 132 9.04 5.04 17.86
C HIS A 132 9.27 5.36 16.38
N LEU A 133 9.28 4.33 15.55
CA LEU A 133 9.33 4.42 14.09
C LEU A 133 8.03 3.85 13.50
N SER A 134 7.54 4.44 12.41
CA SER A 134 6.34 4.01 11.69
C SER A 134 6.45 4.48 10.24
N ASP A 135 5.75 3.81 9.33
CA ASP A 135 5.56 4.27 7.94
C ASP A 135 6.91 4.59 7.27
N ILE A 136 7.83 3.63 7.35
CA ILE A 136 9.21 3.82 6.88
C ILE A 136 9.24 3.89 5.35
N HIS A 137 8.41 3.09 4.68
CA HIS A 137 8.21 3.03 3.23
C HIS A 137 9.49 3.24 2.41
N ILE A 138 10.30 2.19 2.32
CA ILE A 138 11.57 2.22 1.59
C ILE A 138 11.36 1.84 0.14
N ASP A 139 11.60 2.81 -0.73
CA ASP A 139 11.68 2.57 -2.16
C ASP A 139 13.09 2.09 -2.56
N ARG A 140 13.21 0.78 -2.81
CA ARG A 140 14.46 0.17 -3.31
C ARG A 140 14.81 0.51 -4.75
N GLN A 141 13.85 1.04 -5.52
CA GLN A 141 14.06 1.49 -6.89
C GLN A 141 14.12 3.02 -6.99
N TYR A 142 14.15 3.74 -5.86
CA TYR A 142 14.29 5.19 -5.85
C TYR A 142 15.52 5.59 -6.64
N ALA A 143 15.32 6.39 -7.69
CA ALA A 143 16.34 6.80 -8.62
C ALA A 143 16.59 8.30 -8.50
N VAL A 144 17.76 8.69 -7.97
CA VAL A 144 18.16 10.09 -7.85
C VAL A 144 18.21 10.76 -9.23
N GLY A 145 17.61 11.95 -9.35
CA GLY A 145 17.53 12.71 -10.58
C GLY A 145 16.40 12.30 -11.52
N SER A 146 15.60 11.29 -11.19
CA SER A 146 14.37 10.94 -11.93
C SER A 146 13.25 11.96 -11.67
N GLU A 147 12.13 11.86 -12.40
CA GLU A 147 11.02 12.79 -12.23
C GLU A 147 10.29 12.56 -10.90
N ALA A 148 10.31 13.57 -10.03
CA ALA A 148 9.58 13.59 -8.78
C ALA A 148 8.13 14.10 -8.96
N TYR A 149 7.88 15.01 -9.91
CA TYR A 149 6.55 15.56 -10.15
C TYR A 149 5.82 14.88 -11.31
N CYS A 150 5.77 13.56 -11.24
CA CYS A 150 5.30 12.72 -12.34
C CYS A 150 3.76 12.71 -12.48
N GLN A 151 3.03 13.29 -11.52
CA GLN A 151 1.57 13.41 -11.53
C GLN A 151 1.03 14.50 -12.48
N LEU A 152 1.87 15.44 -12.94
CA LEU A 152 1.44 16.47 -13.89
C LEU A 152 1.03 15.93 -15.26
N ASP A 153 1.42 14.69 -15.53
CA ASP A 153 1.98 14.42 -16.84
C ASP A 153 1.13 13.51 -17.72
N ASP A 154 -0.18 13.48 -17.49
CA ASP A 154 -1.07 13.16 -18.60
C ASP A 154 -2.50 13.62 -18.35
N SER A 155 -3.22 13.75 -19.46
CA SER A 155 -4.64 13.51 -19.54
C SER A 155 -5.16 12.20 -18.89
N LEU A 156 -4.23 11.33 -18.47
CA LEU A 156 -4.36 10.05 -17.78
C LEU A 156 -3.76 10.04 -16.35
N GLY A 157 -2.96 11.04 -15.96
CA GLY A 157 -2.57 11.38 -14.58
C GLY A 157 -2.34 10.30 -13.53
N THR A 158 -1.64 9.20 -13.80
CA THR A 158 -1.51 8.12 -12.79
C THR A 158 -0.16 7.43 -12.77
N TYR A 159 0.88 8.11 -12.29
CA TYR A 159 1.86 7.32 -11.56
C TYR A 159 1.35 7.20 -10.14
N ALA A 160 1.09 5.97 -9.71
CA ALA A 160 0.85 5.69 -8.30
C ALA A 160 2.09 6.04 -7.45
N MET A 161 3.30 5.98 -8.03
CA MET A 161 4.52 6.45 -7.40
C MET A 161 5.55 7.06 -8.39
N CYS A 162 6.19 8.15 -7.99
CA CYS A 162 7.22 8.92 -8.70
C CYS A 162 8.63 8.54 -8.23
N CYS A 163 9.65 9.30 -8.65
CA CYS A 163 11.05 9.14 -8.23
C CYS A 163 11.70 7.80 -8.63
N ARG A 164 11.14 7.10 -9.62
CA ARG A 164 11.67 5.87 -10.20
C ARG A 164 11.97 6.01 -11.69
N ASN A 165 12.74 5.06 -12.23
CA ASN A 165 12.97 4.91 -13.67
C ASN A 165 12.15 3.75 -14.23
N TYR A 166 10.94 4.02 -14.71
CA TYR A 166 10.10 2.98 -15.33
C TYR A 166 10.59 2.65 -16.74
N VAL A 167 11.10 1.44 -16.94
CA VAL A 167 11.70 0.99 -18.21
C VAL A 167 10.63 0.82 -19.30
N ASP A 168 9.41 0.40 -18.91
CA ASP A 168 8.31 0.14 -19.84
C ASP A 168 7.67 1.42 -20.41
N ASP A 169 7.78 2.55 -19.69
CA ASP A 169 7.36 3.86 -20.18
C ASP A 169 8.06 4.24 -21.48
N VAL A 170 9.30 3.77 -21.66
CA VAL A 170 10.13 3.99 -22.84
C VAL A 170 9.53 3.36 -24.11
N SER A 171 8.65 2.36 -23.97
CA SER A 171 8.24 1.49 -25.08
C SER A 171 6.83 1.71 -25.63
N VAL A 172 5.87 2.25 -24.84
CA VAL A 172 4.45 2.26 -25.28
C VAL A 172 3.74 3.61 -25.19
N SER A 173 4.27 4.62 -24.48
CA SER A 173 3.60 5.94 -24.41
C SER A 173 4.49 7.14 -24.06
N ARG A 174 5.67 6.92 -23.45
CA ARG A 174 6.61 7.99 -23.11
C ARG A 174 7.95 7.71 -23.75
N THR A 175 8.12 8.17 -24.99
CA THR A 175 9.48 8.32 -25.51
C THR A 175 10.32 9.08 -24.47
N LYS A 176 11.56 8.65 -24.24
CA LYS A 176 12.62 9.28 -23.39
C LYS A 176 12.84 10.80 -23.62
N THR A 177 12.01 11.43 -24.45
CA THR A 177 11.98 12.85 -24.80
C THR A 177 11.18 13.70 -23.82
N LYS A 178 10.53 13.13 -22.80
CA LYS A 178 9.85 13.92 -21.77
C LYS A 178 10.88 14.54 -20.83
N PRO A 179 10.94 15.88 -20.70
CA PRO A 179 11.93 16.53 -19.87
C PRO A 179 11.63 16.25 -18.41
N ILE A 180 12.69 16.03 -17.62
CA ILE A 180 12.61 16.01 -16.17
C ILE A 180 12.39 17.46 -15.71
N VAL A 181 11.21 17.74 -15.18
CA VAL A 181 10.77 19.04 -14.64
C VAL A 181 11.24 19.20 -13.20
N VAL A 182 11.06 18.16 -12.37
CA VAL A 182 11.51 18.16 -10.97
C VAL A 182 12.41 16.94 -10.73
N PRO A 183 13.74 17.10 -10.76
CA PRO A 183 14.66 16.00 -10.50
C PRO A 183 14.61 15.60 -9.01
N SER A 184 14.45 14.31 -8.73
CA SER A 184 14.41 13.75 -7.38
C SER A 184 15.77 13.92 -6.67
N GLY A 185 15.73 14.25 -5.37
CA GLY A 185 16.91 14.50 -4.56
C GLY A 185 17.54 13.21 -4.02
N PRO A 186 18.78 13.23 -3.51
CA PRO A 186 19.40 12.04 -2.93
C PRO A 186 18.68 11.57 -1.66
N TRP A 187 18.08 12.46 -0.87
CA TRP A 187 17.51 12.11 0.44
C TRP A 187 15.99 11.87 0.42
N GLY A 188 15.38 11.75 -0.75
CA GLY A 188 13.92 11.77 -0.92
C GLY A 188 13.42 13.08 -1.52
N MET A 189 12.12 13.16 -1.77
CA MET A 189 11.48 14.33 -2.40
C MET A 189 10.00 14.43 -1.98
N PRO A 190 9.45 15.63 -1.68
CA PRO A 190 8.10 15.79 -1.15
C PRO A 190 7.04 15.77 -2.27
N TYR A 191 6.96 14.65 -2.98
CA TYR A 191 5.93 14.32 -3.97
C TYR A 191 5.38 12.93 -3.64
N ALA A 192 4.67 12.29 -4.57
CA ALA A 192 4.29 10.88 -4.42
C ALA A 192 5.52 9.98 -4.60
N CYS A 193 6.50 10.11 -3.72
CA CYS A 193 7.72 9.32 -3.68
C CYS A 193 7.90 8.81 -2.26
N ASP A 194 8.30 7.56 -2.15
CA ASP A 194 8.80 6.98 -0.91
C ASP A 194 10.30 7.25 -0.74
N ILE A 195 10.88 6.89 0.42
CA ILE A 195 12.25 7.28 0.75
C ILE A 195 13.27 6.31 0.14
N PRO A 196 14.44 6.80 -0.33
CA PRO A 196 15.55 5.91 -0.65
C PRO A 196 16.12 5.29 0.62
N PHE A 197 16.64 4.07 0.51
CA PHE A 197 17.25 3.33 1.62
C PHE A 197 18.28 4.15 2.43
N GLN A 198 19.07 4.99 1.75
CA GLN A 198 20.08 5.84 2.40
C GLN A 198 19.49 6.87 3.38
N THR A 199 18.26 7.35 3.17
CA THR A 199 17.59 8.26 4.09
C THR A 199 17.23 7.56 5.40
N PHE A 200 16.77 6.31 5.31
CA PHE A 200 16.51 5.49 6.48
C PHE A 200 17.80 5.18 7.24
N GLU A 201 18.84 4.74 6.54
CA GLU A 201 20.14 4.46 7.15
C GLU A 201 20.74 5.70 7.84
N ALA A 202 20.71 6.86 7.18
CA ALA A 202 21.20 8.12 7.75
C ALA A 202 20.42 8.51 9.01
N SER A 203 19.10 8.29 9.02
CA SER A 203 18.25 8.50 10.19
C SER A 203 18.69 7.63 11.38
N LEU A 204 18.88 6.32 11.17
CA LEU A 204 19.35 5.40 12.22
C LEU A 204 20.77 5.75 12.69
N SER A 205 21.66 6.11 11.77
CA SER A 205 23.03 6.55 12.08
C SER A 205 23.05 7.80 12.95
N HIS A 206 22.16 8.76 12.70
CA HIS A 206 22.04 9.96 13.53
C HIS A 206 21.46 9.63 14.90
N ILE A 207 20.32 8.93 14.95
CA ILE A 207 19.62 8.57 16.20
C ILE A 207 20.56 7.78 17.11
N SER A 208 21.25 6.76 16.59
CA SER A 208 22.17 5.94 17.37
C SER A 208 23.31 6.77 17.96
N LYS A 209 23.76 7.85 17.33
CA LYS A 209 24.78 8.77 17.88
C LYS A 209 24.20 9.73 18.91
N ALA A 210 23.03 10.30 18.65
CA ALA A 210 22.38 11.32 19.47
C ALA A 210 21.72 10.74 20.75
N HIS A 211 21.29 9.48 20.71
CA HIS A 211 20.54 8.83 21.78
C HIS A 211 21.19 7.51 22.16
N LYS A 212 22.07 7.56 23.17
CA LYS A 212 22.77 6.39 23.75
C LYS A 212 22.01 5.78 24.94
N ASP A 213 20.91 6.40 25.32
CA ASP A 213 20.09 6.17 26.51
C ASP A 213 18.70 5.62 26.17
N LEU A 214 18.53 4.99 24.99
CA LEU A 214 17.28 4.34 24.62
C LEU A 214 17.11 3.01 25.35
N ASP A 215 16.00 2.85 26.05
CA ASP A 215 15.65 1.63 26.75
C ASP A 215 15.08 0.56 25.81
N TYR A 216 14.31 0.96 24.80
CA TYR A 216 13.76 0.09 23.75
C TYR A 216 13.31 0.88 22.52
N ILE A 217 12.98 0.16 21.44
CA ILE A 217 12.45 0.69 20.19
C ILE A 217 11.10 0.02 19.91
N ILE A 218 10.12 0.81 19.47
CA ILE A 218 8.84 0.35 18.92
C ILE A 218 8.81 0.68 17.43
N ILE A 219 8.42 -0.28 16.61
CA ILE A 219 8.24 -0.09 15.17
C ILE A 219 6.85 -0.57 14.78
N THR A 220 6.07 0.28 14.13
CA THR A 220 4.66 -0.02 13.83
C THR A 220 4.37 -0.51 12.41
N GLY A 221 5.38 -1.02 11.70
CA GLY A 221 5.24 -1.64 10.37
C GLY A 221 5.45 -0.66 9.22
N ASP A 222 5.01 -1.07 8.04
CA ASP A 222 5.05 -0.35 6.75
C ASP A 222 6.48 -0.01 6.30
N PHE A 223 7.22 -1.06 5.95
CA PHE A 223 8.58 -1.01 5.43
C PHE A 223 8.63 -0.97 3.91
N GLU A 224 7.68 -1.61 3.23
CA GLU A 224 7.60 -1.62 1.77
C GLU A 224 7.05 -0.29 1.24
N ALA A 225 7.43 0.06 0.02
CA ALA A 225 6.94 1.25 -0.66
C ALA A 225 5.52 1.05 -1.22
N HIS A 226 4.96 2.13 -1.75
CA HIS A 226 3.65 2.17 -2.40
C HIS A 226 3.72 1.70 -3.88
N ASP A 227 4.48 0.64 -4.14
CA ASP A 227 4.66 0.00 -5.46
C ASP A 227 3.97 -1.36 -5.55
N SER A 228 2.68 -1.40 -5.24
CA SER A 228 1.85 -2.62 -5.23
C SER A 228 1.79 -3.40 -6.54
N TRP A 229 2.33 -2.86 -7.62
CA TRP A 229 2.44 -3.55 -8.92
C TRP A 229 3.84 -4.11 -9.19
N ASP A 230 4.86 -3.78 -8.40
CA ASP A 230 6.26 -4.20 -8.63
C ASP A 230 6.89 -4.80 -7.36
N TYR A 231 6.17 -5.74 -6.76
CA TYR A 231 6.52 -6.39 -5.50
C TYR A 231 6.43 -7.92 -5.64
N SER A 232 7.10 -8.65 -4.75
CA SER A 232 7.05 -10.12 -4.67
C SER A 232 7.41 -10.60 -3.27
N GLU A 233 7.06 -11.84 -2.90
CA GLU A 233 7.42 -12.40 -1.59
C GLU A 233 8.91 -12.33 -1.29
N ASP A 234 9.76 -12.65 -2.28
CA ASP A 234 11.21 -12.61 -2.13
C ASP A 234 11.70 -11.17 -1.94
N LEU A 235 11.17 -10.23 -2.73
CA LEU A 235 11.48 -8.82 -2.59
C LEU A 235 11.07 -8.32 -1.19
N THR A 236 9.83 -8.53 -0.75
CA THR A 236 9.35 -8.08 0.56
C THR A 236 10.21 -8.68 1.69
N ARG A 237 10.50 -9.99 1.62
CA ARG A 237 11.36 -10.67 2.59
C ARG A 237 12.76 -10.05 2.65
N ASP A 238 13.36 -9.76 1.49
CA ASP A 238 14.69 -9.13 1.41
C ASP A 238 14.70 -7.73 2.03
N ASN A 239 13.64 -6.94 1.85
CA ASN A 239 13.56 -5.60 2.45
C ASN A 239 13.41 -5.68 3.97
N ILE A 240 12.53 -6.55 4.47
CA ILE A 240 12.40 -6.84 5.91
C ILE A 240 13.75 -7.27 6.51
N HIS A 241 14.49 -8.15 5.82
CA HIS A 241 15.82 -8.57 6.26
C HIS A 241 16.81 -7.40 6.30
N ASN A 242 16.84 -6.54 5.28
CA ASN A 242 17.74 -5.39 5.22
C ASN A 242 17.43 -4.35 6.30
N VAL A 243 16.15 -4.02 6.50
CA VAL A 243 15.71 -3.10 7.57
C VAL A 243 16.07 -3.66 8.94
N THR A 244 15.80 -4.94 9.17
CA THR A 244 16.13 -5.62 10.43
C THR A 244 17.65 -5.62 10.68
N ALA A 245 18.45 -5.91 9.66
CA ALA A 245 19.90 -5.91 9.77
C ALA A 245 20.45 -4.53 10.15
N LEU A 246 19.98 -3.46 9.51
CA LEU A 246 20.37 -2.09 9.86
C LEU A 246 19.99 -1.71 11.29
N LEU A 247 18.79 -2.06 11.73
CA LEU A 247 18.34 -1.81 13.11
C LEU A 247 19.26 -2.51 14.13
N LEU A 248 19.60 -3.78 13.88
CA LEU A 248 20.51 -4.54 14.74
C LEU A 248 21.95 -4.03 14.69
N GLU A 249 22.39 -3.47 13.56
CA GLU A 249 23.71 -2.85 13.43
C GLU A 249 23.82 -1.56 14.25
N TYR A 250 22.84 -0.65 14.12
CA TYR A 250 22.86 0.64 14.80
C TYR A 250 22.44 0.56 16.27
N PHE A 251 21.64 -0.44 16.66
CA PHE A 251 21.12 -0.63 18.02
C PHE A 251 21.34 -2.06 18.55
N PRO A 252 22.58 -2.57 18.61
CA PRO A 252 22.87 -4.00 18.87
C PRO A 252 22.52 -4.49 20.28
N LYS A 253 22.20 -3.57 21.20
CA LYS A 253 21.88 -3.86 22.61
C LYS A 253 20.50 -3.35 23.04
N THR A 254 19.77 -2.71 22.15
CA THR A 254 18.47 -2.12 22.46
C THR A 254 17.37 -3.06 21.95
N PRO A 255 16.44 -3.53 22.80
CA PRO A 255 15.32 -4.34 22.37
C PRO A 255 14.45 -3.62 21.34
N VAL A 256 14.03 -4.33 20.29
CA VAL A 256 13.14 -3.82 19.25
C VAL A 256 11.84 -4.63 19.27
N TYR A 257 10.72 -3.94 19.36
CA TYR A 257 9.37 -4.51 19.31
C TYR A 257 8.68 -4.05 18.04
N VAL A 258 8.24 -4.98 17.21
CA VAL A 258 7.69 -4.71 15.88
C VAL A 258 6.23 -5.18 15.82
N SER A 259 5.36 -4.36 15.24
CA SER A 259 4.07 -4.80 14.70
C SER A 259 4.13 -4.84 13.17
N ILE A 260 3.21 -5.60 12.58
CA ILE A 260 3.09 -5.77 11.13
C ILE A 260 2.11 -4.69 10.64
N GLY A 261 2.52 -3.91 9.64
CA GLY A 261 1.71 -2.95 8.90
C GLY A 261 1.01 -3.61 7.72
N ASN A 262 0.19 -2.85 7.00
CA ASN A 262 -0.59 -3.37 5.87
C ASN A 262 0.26 -3.57 4.61
N HIS A 263 1.42 -2.91 4.50
CA HIS A 263 2.33 -3.05 3.36
C HIS A 263 3.28 -4.26 3.42
N GLU A 264 3.32 -5.01 4.53
CA GLU A 264 4.15 -6.22 4.64
C GLU A 264 3.54 -7.46 3.97
N GLY A 265 2.25 -7.42 3.61
CA GLY A 265 1.54 -8.51 2.94
C GLY A 265 1.96 -8.67 1.48
N VAL A 266 1.79 -9.89 0.95
CA VAL A 266 1.91 -10.14 -0.49
C VAL A 266 0.68 -10.94 -0.95
N PRO A 267 -0.30 -10.33 -1.64
CA PRO A 267 -0.40 -8.92 -2.03
C PRO A 267 -0.46 -7.92 -0.88
N GLN A 268 0.15 -6.74 -1.11
CA GLN A 268 0.01 -5.60 -0.21
C GLN A 268 -1.39 -4.99 -0.35
N ASP A 269 -1.83 -4.26 0.68
CA ASP A 269 -3.05 -3.43 0.65
C ASP A 269 -3.04 -2.41 -0.52
#